data_AF-K6UNU6-F1
#
_entry.id   AF-K6UNU6-F1
#
_cell.length_a   1.000
_cell.length_b   1.000
_cell.length_c   1.000
_cell.angle_alpha   90.00
_cell.angle_beta   90.00
_cell.angle_gamma   90.00
#
_symmetry.space_group_name_H-M   'P 1'
#
loop_
_entity.id
_entity.type
_entity.pdbx_description
1 polymer ?
#
loop_
_entity_poly.entity_id
_entity_poly.type
_entity_poly.pdbx_seq_one_letter_code
_entity_poly.pdbx_strand_id
1 'polypeptide(L)'
;LVLYDDLRNRRELYEYCVDYSSIYKLLPYYPQKCEEFYKYVESKKRLYKYFKQLCYSSDENKCPNFYSQCEQYDPEIVLRTLPCHRDKINEEVAHVSSDLQREKLLSDRETVSRQASVGMGPVGTIFNGKFHTVTKVGNILLGVVATSMTSGALYRVNINSLIQIYCIRLLISIITSP
;
A
#
# COMPACT_ATOMS: atom_id res chain seq x y z
N LEU A 1 17.32 -19.01 -4.56
CA LEU A 1 16.06 -18.72 -5.29
C LEU A 1 15.34 -17.62 -4.54
N VAL A 2 15.30 -16.41 -5.10
CA VAL A 2 14.45 -15.34 -4.56
C VAL A 2 13.02 -15.72 -4.90
N LEU A 3 12.24 -16.09 -3.88
CA LEU A 3 10.82 -16.45 -4.03
C LEU A 3 10.04 -15.24 -4.56
N TYR A 4 9.02 -15.47 -5.39
CA TYR A 4 8.18 -14.42 -5.98
C TYR A 4 7.67 -13.40 -4.93
N ASP A 5 7.32 -13.89 -3.74
CA ASP A 5 6.84 -13.07 -2.63
C ASP A 5 7.91 -12.10 -2.10
N ASP A 6 9.20 -12.46 -2.13
CA ASP A 6 10.29 -11.58 -1.69
C ASP A 6 10.46 -10.41 -2.67
N LEU A 7 10.40 -10.64 -3.98
CA LEU A 7 10.42 -9.57 -4.98
C LEU A 7 9.23 -8.62 -4.83
N ARG A 8 8.04 -9.18 -4.57
CA ARG A 8 6.83 -8.39 -4.32
C ARG A 8 6.98 -7.51 -3.09
N ASN A 9 7.45 -8.06 -1.98
CA ASN A 9 7.65 -7.32 -0.74
C ASN A 9 8.73 -6.24 -0.87
N ARG A 10 9.85 -6.54 -1.56
CA ARG A 10 10.93 -5.55 -1.80
C ARG A 10 10.41 -4.37 -2.62
N ARG A 11 9.64 -4.64 -3.66
CA ARG A 11 9.00 -3.61 -4.48
C ARG A 11 8.05 -2.76 -3.64
N GLU A 12 7.17 -3.40 -2.88
CA GLU A 12 6.20 -2.70 -2.03
C GLU A 12 6.88 -1.81 -0.99
N LEU A 13 8.00 -2.26 -0.42
CA LEU A 13 8.79 -1.49 0.55
C LEU A 13 9.40 -0.25 -0.12
N TYR A 14 9.97 -0.42 -1.31
CA TYR A 14 10.56 0.67 -2.08
C TYR A 14 9.50 1.72 -2.44
N GLU A 15 8.36 1.29 -2.99
CA GLU A 15 7.25 2.18 -3.35
C GLU A 15 6.79 2.99 -2.14
N TYR A 16 6.53 2.33 -1.00
CA TYR A 16 6.14 3.03 0.22
C TYR A 16 7.20 4.02 0.72
N CYS A 17 8.47 3.62 0.70
CA CYS A 17 9.59 4.45 1.15
C CYS A 17 9.74 5.73 0.34
N VAL A 18 9.49 5.66 -0.97
CA VAL A 18 9.51 6.82 -1.88
C VAL A 18 8.24 7.68 -1.73
N ASP A 19 7.08 7.03 -1.65
CA ASP A 19 5.78 7.71 -1.61
C ASP A 19 5.56 8.47 -0.30
N TYR A 20 6.02 7.91 0.83
CA TYR A 20 5.74 8.46 2.17
C TYR A 20 6.09 9.94 2.29
N SER A 21 7.33 10.32 1.92
CA SER A 21 7.81 11.71 2.05
C SER A 21 6.98 12.68 1.20
N SER A 22 6.62 12.26 -0.01
CA SER A 22 5.83 13.05 -0.94
C SER A 22 4.42 13.29 -0.42
N ILE A 23 3.75 12.22 0.04
CA ILE A 23 2.39 12.32 0.55
C ILE A 23 2.36 13.10 1.87
N TYR A 24 3.33 12.85 2.78
CA TYR A 24 3.42 13.55 4.05
C TYR A 24 3.53 15.08 3.86
N LYS A 25 4.34 15.54 2.91
CA LYS A 25 4.46 16.98 2.58
C LYS A 25 3.18 17.58 2.01
N LEU A 26 2.32 16.76 1.40
CA LEU A 26 1.04 17.19 0.84
C LEU A 26 -0.08 17.25 1.89
N LEU A 27 0.02 16.52 3.01
CA LEU A 27 -1.01 16.47 4.04
C LEU A 27 -1.46 17.85 4.58
N PRO A 28 -0.58 18.83 4.82
CA PRO A 28 -1.01 20.16 5.28
C PRO A 28 -1.95 20.87 4.29
N TYR A 29 -1.82 20.57 3.00
CA TYR A 29 -2.65 21.16 1.94
C TYR A 29 -3.95 20.37 1.70
N TYR A 30 -3.99 19.11 2.12
CA TYR A 30 -5.12 18.20 1.96
C TYR A 30 -5.46 17.48 3.27
N PRO A 31 -5.89 18.19 4.34
CA PRO A 31 -6.14 17.59 5.64
C PRO A 31 -7.20 16.47 5.60
N GLN A 32 -8.18 16.56 4.69
CA GLN A 32 -9.19 15.53 4.45
C GLN A 32 -8.60 14.18 3.99
N LYS A 33 -7.36 14.17 3.47
CA LYS A 33 -6.64 12.96 3.07
C LYS A 33 -5.86 12.31 4.21
N CYS A 34 -5.80 12.94 5.38
CA CYS A 34 -5.00 12.41 6.49
C CYS A 34 -5.48 11.03 6.96
N GLU A 35 -6.79 10.80 7.02
CA GLU A 35 -7.31 9.47 7.39
C GLU A 35 -6.92 8.39 6.37
N GLU A 36 -7.07 8.69 5.07
CA GLU A 36 -6.69 7.77 3.99
C GLU A 36 -5.20 7.43 4.08
N PHE A 37 -4.36 8.45 4.31
CA PHE A 37 -2.94 8.28 4.48
C PHE A 37 -2.57 7.51 5.75
N TYR A 38 -3.28 7.74 6.87
CA TYR A 38 -3.09 6.98 8.10
C TYR A 38 -3.32 5.48 7.87
N LYS A 39 -4.41 5.11 7.20
CA LYS A 39 -4.71 3.72 6.82
C LYS A 39 -3.66 3.15 5.87
N TYR A 40 -3.20 3.94 4.90
CA TYR A 40 -2.12 3.55 4.00
C TYR A 40 -0.83 3.21 4.75
N VAL A 41 -0.38 4.10 5.65
CA VAL A 41 0.81 3.89 6.49
C VAL A 41 0.63 2.66 7.40
N GLU A 42 -0.52 2.55 8.07
CA GLU A 42 -0.82 1.43 8.95
C GLU A 42 -0.79 0.08 8.22
N SER A 43 -1.28 0.03 6.98
CA SER A 43 -1.25 -1.20 6.17
C SER A 43 0.17 -1.76 5.97
N LYS A 44 1.21 -0.92 6.09
CA LYS A 44 2.61 -1.31 5.88
C LYS A 44 3.30 -1.88 7.12
N LYS A 45 2.65 -1.90 8.30
CA LYS A 45 3.23 -2.46 9.55
C LYS A 45 3.79 -3.87 9.36
N ARG A 46 3.03 -4.76 8.70
CA ARG A 46 3.44 -6.16 8.47
C ARG A 46 4.68 -6.25 7.57
N LEU A 47 4.75 -5.40 6.55
CA LEU A 47 5.87 -5.33 5.62
C LEU A 47 7.16 -4.92 6.34
N TYR A 48 7.09 -3.88 7.18
CA TYR A 48 8.24 -3.46 7.98
C TYR A 48 8.66 -4.50 9.00
N LYS A 49 7.72 -5.19 9.66
CA LYS A 49 8.03 -6.30 10.57
C LYS A 49 8.79 -7.42 9.85
N TYR A 50 8.37 -7.77 8.63
CA TYR A 50 9.06 -8.75 7.79
C TYR A 50 10.51 -8.32 7.50
N PHE A 51 10.73 -7.09 7.05
CA PHE A 51 12.08 -6.61 6.72
C PHE A 51 12.96 -6.40 7.95
N LYS A 52 12.43 -5.93 9.08
CA LYS A 52 13.17 -5.88 10.35
C LYS A 52 13.73 -7.25 10.73
N GLN A 53 12.91 -8.29 10.64
CA GLN A 53 13.34 -9.66 10.94
C GLN A 53 14.33 -10.20 9.91
N LEU A 54 14.08 -9.94 8.62
CA LEU A 54 14.95 -10.38 7.53
C LEU A 54 16.34 -9.74 7.62
N CYS A 55 16.38 -8.43 7.88
CA CYS A 55 17.60 -7.63 8.02
C CYS A 55 18.28 -7.76 9.39
N TYR A 56 17.63 -8.36 10.39
CA TYR A 56 18.26 -8.66 11.68
C TYR A 56 19.38 -9.70 11.53
N SER A 57 19.25 -10.61 10.57
CA SER A 57 20.34 -11.53 10.24
C SER A 57 21.44 -10.76 9.50
N SER A 58 22.70 -10.94 9.89
CA SER A 58 23.90 -10.33 9.28
C SER A 58 24.17 -10.77 7.83
N ASP A 59 23.20 -11.40 7.19
CA ASP A 59 23.26 -11.86 5.81
C ASP A 59 22.86 -10.71 4.88
N GLU A 60 23.86 -9.96 4.44
CA GLU A 60 23.71 -8.83 3.51
C GLU A 60 22.98 -9.22 2.21
N ASN A 61 22.99 -10.50 1.83
CA ASN A 61 22.30 -10.96 0.62
C ASN A 61 20.76 -10.98 0.80
N LYS A 62 20.26 -11.00 2.03
CA LYS A 62 18.83 -11.05 2.33
C LYS A 62 18.24 -9.67 2.56
N CYS A 63 18.95 -8.78 3.23
CA CYS A 63 18.47 -7.43 3.46
C CYS A 63 18.54 -6.60 2.16
N PRO A 64 17.48 -5.87 1.76
CA PRO A 64 17.60 -4.92 0.66
C PRO A 64 18.60 -3.81 1.00
N ASN A 65 19.57 -3.54 0.11
CA ASN A 65 20.61 -2.53 0.34
C ASN A 65 20.07 -1.12 0.63
N PHE A 66 18.84 -0.83 0.20
CA PHE A 66 18.18 0.46 0.43
C PHE A 66 17.37 0.52 1.75
N TYR A 67 17.22 -0.60 2.47
CA TYR A 67 16.32 -0.67 3.63
C TYR A 67 16.69 0.34 4.73
N SER A 68 17.99 0.55 4.98
CA SER A 68 18.48 1.52 5.97
C SER A 68 17.98 2.96 5.71
N GLN A 69 17.75 3.33 4.45
CA GLN A 69 17.21 4.64 4.08
C GLN A 69 15.70 4.74 4.35
N CYS A 70 15.03 3.60 4.48
CA CYS A 70 13.60 3.47 4.69
C CYS A 70 13.21 3.27 6.16
N GLU A 71 14.16 2.94 7.05
CA GLU A 71 13.89 2.71 8.48
C GLU A 71 13.19 3.91 9.16
N GLN A 72 13.52 5.14 8.75
CA GLN A 72 12.89 6.36 9.25
C GLN A 72 11.38 6.44 8.96
N TYR A 73 10.88 5.67 7.99
CA TYR A 73 9.47 5.64 7.61
C TYR A 73 8.73 4.47 8.26
N ASP A 74 9.29 3.86 9.31
CA ASP A 74 8.62 2.78 10.00
C ASP A 74 7.22 3.19 10.49
N PRO A 75 6.15 2.48 10.08
CA PRO A 75 4.78 2.80 10.47
C PRO A 75 4.56 2.91 11.98
N GLU A 76 5.27 2.14 12.82
CA GLU A 76 5.14 2.24 14.28
C GLU A 76 5.67 3.57 14.84
N ILE A 77 6.62 4.19 14.13
CA ILE A 77 7.21 5.48 14.48
C ILE A 77 6.36 6.59 13.88
N VAL A 78 6.14 6.54 12.57
CA VAL A 78 5.60 7.68 11.84
C VAL A 78 4.10 7.91 12.07
N LEU A 79 3.31 6.87 12.37
CA LEU A 79 1.88 7.04 12.66
C LEU A 79 1.63 8.02 13.81
N ARG A 80 2.50 8.00 14.82
CA ARG A 80 2.40 8.87 16.00
C ARG A 80 2.69 10.34 15.69
N THR A 81 3.38 10.59 14.57
CA THR A 81 3.76 11.93 14.10
C THR A 81 2.75 12.54 13.13
N LEU A 82 1.79 11.74 12.64
CA LEU A 82 0.77 12.25 11.72
C LEU A 82 -0.16 13.24 12.43
N PRO A 83 -0.54 14.36 11.78
CA PRO A 83 -1.41 15.37 12.38
C PRO A 83 -2.74 14.82 12.91
N CYS A 84 -3.34 13.86 12.20
CA CYS A 84 -4.62 13.23 12.56
C CYS A 84 -4.48 12.04 13.54
N HIS A 85 -3.30 11.79 14.12
CA HIS A 85 -3.12 10.65 15.03
C HIS A 85 -4.04 10.74 16.26
N ARG A 86 -4.23 11.94 16.81
CA ARG A 86 -5.13 12.15 17.96
C ARG A 86 -6.58 11.82 17.62
N ASP A 87 -7.04 12.20 16.44
CA ASP A 87 -8.42 11.93 16.00
C ASP A 87 -8.67 10.43 15.90
N LYS A 88 -7.67 9.66 15.43
CA LYS A 88 -7.75 8.20 15.34
C LYS A 88 -7.79 7.50 16.71
N ILE A 89 -6.98 7.95 17.67
CA ILE A 89 -7.05 7.41 19.05
C ILE A 89 -8.44 7.65 19.65
N ASN A 90 -9.00 8.85 19.46
CA ASN A 90 -10.31 9.18 20.02
C ASN A 90 -11.44 8.36 19.38
N GLU A 91 -11.37 8.11 18.07
CA GLU A 91 -12.32 7.24 17.36
C GLU A 91 -12.25 5.79 17.85
N GLU A 92 -11.04 5.24 18.03
CA GLU A 92 -10.82 3.88 18.51
C GLU A 92 -11.33 3.70 19.95
N VAL A 93 -11.07 4.67 20.83
CA VAL A 93 -11.59 4.68 22.21
C VAL A 93 -13.12 4.77 22.24
N ALA A 94 -13.71 5.60 21.38
CA ALA A 94 -15.17 5.71 21.28
C ALA A 94 -15.81 4.40 20.79
N HIS A 95 -15.19 3.74 19.80
CA HIS A 95 -15.65 2.45 19.29
C HIS A 95 -15.61 1.37 20.38
N VAL A 96 -14.49 1.23 21.09
CA VAL A 96 -14.33 0.28 22.19
C VAL A 96 -15.33 0.54 23.31
N SER A 97 -15.56 1.81 23.67
CA SER A 97 -16.57 2.17 24.68
C SER A 97 -17.99 1.81 24.22
N SER A 98 -18.29 1.91 22.93
CA SER A 98 -19.60 1.55 22.37
C SER A 98 -19.82 0.04 22.28
N ASP A 99 -18.78 -0.72 21.94
CA ASP A 99 -18.81 -2.18 21.90
C ASP A 99 -18.97 -2.76 23.31
N LEU A 100 -18.24 -2.23 24.29
CA LEU A 100 -18.39 -2.62 25.70
C LEU A 100 -19.81 -2.31 26.23
N GLN A 101 -20.42 -1.19 25.83
CA GLN A 101 -21.81 -0.90 26.17
C GLN A 101 -22.79 -1.89 25.53
N ARG A 102 -22.53 -2.30 24.28
CA ARG A 102 -23.34 -3.29 23.56
C ARG A 102 -23.21 -4.70 24.15
N GLU A 103 -22.00 -5.13 24.51
CA GLU A 103 -21.77 -6.39 25.21
C GLU A 103 -22.44 -6.40 26.59
N LYS A 104 -22.36 -5.29 27.34
CA LYS A 104 -23.06 -5.16 28.63
C LYS A 104 -24.59 -5.26 28.47
N LEU A 105 -25.17 -4.63 27.46
CA LEU A 105 -26.60 -4.72 27.13
C LEU A 105 -27.05 -6.14 26.72
N LEU A 106 -26.15 -6.94 26.12
CA LEU A 106 -26.41 -8.33 25.76
C LEU A 106 -26.25 -9.27 26.96
N SER A 107 -25.27 -9.01 27.84
CA SER A 107 -25.07 -9.76 29.08
C SER A 107 -26.18 -9.54 30.11
N ASP A 108 -26.72 -8.32 30.21
CA ASP A 108 -27.88 -7.98 31.05
C ASP A 108 -29.20 -8.64 30.54
N ARG A 109 -29.20 -9.23 29.33
CA ARG A 109 -30.36 -9.95 28.74
C ARG A 109 -30.34 -11.47 28.93
N GLU A 110 -29.22 -12.08 29.34
CA GLU A 110 -29.13 -13.55 29.49
C GLU A 110 -29.68 -14.09 30.83
N THR A 111 -30.11 -13.24 31.76
CA THR A 111 -30.64 -13.71 33.06
C THR A 111 -32.12 -14.06 33.07
N VAL A 112 -32.87 -13.92 31.97
CA VAL A 112 -34.29 -14.30 31.92
C VAL A 112 -34.67 -14.98 30.60
N SER A 113 -34.46 -16.29 30.52
CA SER A 113 -35.49 -17.26 30.09
C SER A 113 -34.94 -18.69 30.02
N ARG A 114 -35.23 -19.49 31.06
CA ARG A 114 -35.26 -20.96 30.97
C ARG A 114 -36.70 -21.38 30.61
N GLN A 115 -36.91 -22.01 29.45
CA GLN A 115 -37.60 -23.32 29.32
C GLN A 115 -37.83 -23.74 27.85
N ALA A 116 -37.16 -24.85 27.49
CA ALA A 116 -37.54 -26.01 26.67
C ALA A 116 -38.51 -25.89 25.47
N SER A 117 -38.07 -26.39 24.31
CA SER A 117 -38.64 -27.63 23.73
C SER A 117 -37.81 -28.18 22.54
N VAL A 118 -37.87 -29.51 22.42
CA VAL A 118 -37.13 -30.45 21.55
C VAL A 118 -37.53 -30.34 20.07
N GLY A 119 -36.57 -30.58 19.14
CA GLY A 119 -36.86 -30.81 17.71
C GLY A 119 -35.65 -31.23 16.89
N MET A 120 -35.74 -32.40 16.26
CA MET A 120 -34.74 -33.18 15.50
C MET A 120 -34.34 -32.53 14.13
N GLY A 121 -33.14 -32.86 13.59
CA GLY A 121 -32.50 -32.31 12.36
C GLY A 121 -33.20 -32.55 11.00
N PRO A 122 -32.55 -32.41 9.81
CA PRO A 122 -31.25 -33.02 9.47
C PRO A 122 -30.29 -32.23 8.54
N VAL A 123 -29.19 -32.92 8.22
CA VAL A 123 -28.03 -32.62 7.36
C VAL A 123 -28.33 -32.65 5.84
N GLY A 124 -27.59 -31.84 5.07
CA GLY A 124 -27.37 -31.94 3.61
C GLY A 124 -26.98 -30.57 3.02
N THR A 125 -26.18 -30.39 1.96
CA THR A 125 -25.43 -31.25 1.06
C THR A 125 -24.40 -30.37 0.32
N ILE A 126 -23.33 -30.99 -0.17
CA ILE A 126 -22.23 -30.48 -1.01
C ILE A 126 -22.72 -29.72 -2.26
N PHE A 127 -22.12 -28.57 -2.58
CA PHE A 127 -22.21 -27.96 -3.92
C PHE A 127 -20.85 -28.00 -4.62
N ASN A 128 -20.77 -28.93 -5.58
CA ASN A 128 -19.74 -29.07 -6.60
C ASN A 128 -20.09 -28.17 -7.79
N GLY A 129 -19.34 -27.08 -7.98
CA GLY A 129 -19.50 -26.13 -9.09
C GLY A 129 -18.26 -26.10 -9.98
N LYS A 130 -18.30 -26.93 -11.01
CA LYS A 130 -17.35 -27.11 -12.11
C LYS A 130 -16.85 -25.77 -12.72
N PHE A 131 -15.56 -25.46 -12.56
CA PHE A 131 -14.88 -24.38 -13.27
C PHE A 131 -14.62 -24.77 -14.74
N HIS A 132 -15.29 -24.10 -15.67
CA HIS A 132 -14.91 -24.07 -17.09
C HIS A 132 -14.73 -22.63 -17.53
N THR A 133 -13.54 -22.33 -18.07
CA THR A 133 -13.30 -21.71 -19.40
C THR A 133 -11.95 -20.99 -19.38
N VAL A 134 -10.88 -21.76 -19.61
CA VAL A 134 -9.65 -21.24 -20.21
C VAL A 134 -9.93 -20.98 -21.69
N THR A 135 -9.41 -19.87 -22.21
CA THR A 135 -9.21 -19.46 -23.63
C THR A 135 -9.92 -18.17 -24.04
N LYS A 136 -9.41 -17.00 -23.61
CA LYS A 136 -9.63 -15.73 -24.35
C LYS A 136 -8.69 -14.56 -23.97
N VAL A 137 -7.45 -14.83 -23.56
CA VAL A 137 -6.44 -13.79 -23.21
C VAL A 137 -5.19 -13.88 -24.10
N GLY A 138 -5.33 -14.40 -25.33
CA GLY A 138 -4.20 -14.58 -26.25
C GLY A 138 -3.91 -13.39 -27.17
N ASN A 139 -4.93 -12.60 -27.53
CA ASN A 139 -4.82 -11.67 -28.68
C ASN A 139 -4.70 -10.19 -28.31
N ILE A 140 -4.92 -9.82 -27.05
CA ILE A 140 -4.84 -8.42 -26.58
C ILE A 140 -3.36 -8.00 -26.39
N LEU A 141 -2.48 -8.94 -26.10
CA LEU A 141 -1.07 -8.67 -25.76
C LEU A 141 -0.20 -8.34 -26.99
N LEU A 142 -0.55 -8.83 -28.19
CA LEU A 142 0.24 -8.56 -29.41
C LEU A 142 0.08 -7.11 -29.92
N GLY A 143 -1.05 -6.45 -29.67
CA GLY A 143 -1.27 -5.06 -30.10
C GLY A 143 -0.53 -4.00 -29.29
N VAL A 144 -0.21 -4.29 -28.02
CA VAL A 144 0.48 -3.36 -27.11
C VAL A 144 1.99 -3.30 -27.37
N VAL A 145 2.58 -4.40 -27.86
CA VAL A 145 4.04 -4.46 -28.13
C VAL A 145 4.42 -3.59 -29.32
N ALA A 146 3.63 -3.58 -30.40
CA ALA A 146 3.95 -2.85 -31.62
C ALA A 146 3.90 -1.31 -31.43
N THR A 147 3.00 -0.78 -30.61
CA THR A 147 2.89 0.68 -30.36
C THR A 147 3.95 1.19 -29.38
N SER A 148 4.35 0.37 -28.39
CA SER A 148 5.41 0.73 -27.44
C SER A 148 6.79 0.83 -28.11
N MET A 149 7.08 -0.03 -29.10
CA MET A 149 8.35 -0.01 -29.84
C MET A 149 8.55 1.28 -30.65
N THR A 150 7.50 1.85 -31.24
CA THR A 150 7.58 3.14 -31.95
C THR A 150 7.69 4.33 -31.00
N SER A 151 7.01 4.28 -29.85
CA SER A 151 7.07 5.34 -28.83
C SER A 151 8.45 5.43 -28.16
N GLY A 152 9.10 4.29 -27.89
CA GLY A 152 10.46 4.27 -27.30
C GLY A 152 11.53 4.91 -28.19
N ALA A 153 11.46 4.73 -29.51
CA ALA A 153 12.38 5.36 -30.46
C ALA A 153 12.15 6.88 -30.54
N LEU A 154 10.89 7.33 -30.58
CA LEU A 154 10.56 8.76 -30.56
C LEU A 154 10.93 9.42 -29.22
N TYR A 155 10.73 8.75 -28.09
CA TYR A 155 11.06 9.30 -26.76
C TYR A 155 12.58 9.54 -26.60
N ARG A 156 13.42 8.61 -27.07
CA ARG A 156 14.88 8.75 -27.01
C ARG A 156 15.42 9.88 -27.90
N VAL A 157 14.81 10.09 -29.06
CA VAL A 157 15.19 11.16 -30.00
C VAL A 157 14.66 12.52 -29.53
N ASN A 158 13.43 12.56 -28.98
CA ASN A 158 12.79 13.81 -28.55
C ASN A 158 13.44 14.40 -27.30
N ILE A 159 13.81 13.59 -26.30
CA ILE A 159 14.49 14.09 -25.09
C ILE A 159 15.90 14.62 -25.40
N ASN A 160 16.69 13.87 -26.16
CA ASN A 160 18.03 14.32 -26.51
C ASN A 160 17.99 15.60 -27.37
N SER A 161 17.03 15.72 -28.29
CA SER A 161 16.84 16.93 -29.10
C SER A 161 16.36 18.13 -28.26
N LEU A 162 15.38 17.93 -27.37
CA LEU A 162 14.85 18.99 -26.51
C LEU A 162 15.87 19.52 -25.49
N ILE A 163 16.67 18.62 -24.90
CA ILE A 163 17.76 19.02 -23.98
C ILE A 163 18.80 19.86 -24.73
N GLN A 164 19.21 19.43 -25.92
CA GLN A 164 20.17 20.19 -26.75
C GLN A 164 19.64 21.57 -27.12
N ILE A 165 18.36 21.67 -27.55
CA ILE A 165 17.73 22.95 -27.87
C ILE A 165 17.65 23.87 -26.63
N TYR A 166 17.30 23.32 -25.47
CA TYR A 166 17.20 24.10 -24.23
C TYR A 166 18.58 24.59 -23.75
N CYS A 167 19.62 23.75 -23.82
CA CYS A 167 20.99 24.13 -23.50
C CYS A 167 21.54 25.20 -24.45
N ILE A 168 21.28 25.11 -25.76
CA ILE A 168 21.69 26.12 -26.73
C ILE A 168 20.96 27.45 -26.47
N ARG A 169 19.65 27.42 -26.21
CA ARG A 169 18.89 28.63 -25.85
C ARG A 169 19.41 29.28 -24.57
N LEU A 170 19.74 28.48 -23.56
CA LEU A 170 20.31 28.98 -22.31
C LEU A 170 21.68 29.62 -22.52
N LEU A 171 22.57 28.99 -23.29
CA LEU A 171 23.88 29.53 -23.63
C LEU A 171 23.76 30.86 -24.39
N ILE A 172 22.88 30.95 -25.38
CA ILE A 172 22.63 32.20 -26.11
C ILE A 172 22.15 33.28 -25.14
N SER A 173 21.19 32.98 -24.25
CA SER A 173 20.67 33.94 -23.26
C SER A 173 21.74 34.46 -22.29
N ILE A 174 22.74 33.63 -21.96
CA ILE A 174 23.88 34.01 -21.12
C ILE A 174 24.85 34.91 -21.91
N ILE A 175 25.08 34.60 -23.19
CA ILE A 175 26.01 35.36 -24.06
C ILE A 175 25.41 36.70 -24.49
N THR A 176 24.08 36.79 -24.64
CA THR A 176 23.38 38.00 -25.09
C THR A 176 22.81 38.86 -23.95
N SER A 177 23.02 38.49 -22.68
CA SER A 177 22.75 39.41 -21.57
C SER A 177 23.96 40.35 -21.40
N PRO A 178 23.76 41.68 -21.46
CA PRO A 178 24.84 42.66 -21.31
C PRO A 178 25.44 42.68 -19.89
#